data_AF-A0A2V9D5K1-F1
#
_entry.id   AF-A0A2V9D5K1-F1
#
_cell.length_a   1.000
_cell.length_b   1.000
_cell.length_c   1.000
_cell.angle_alpha   90.00
_cell.angle_beta   90.00
_cell.angle_gamma   90.00
#
_symmetry.space_group_name_H-M   'P 1'
#
loop_
_entity.id
_entity.type
_entity.pdbx_description
1 polymer ?
#
loop_
_entity_poly.entity_id
_entity_poly.type
_entity_poly.pdbx_seq_one_letter_code
_entity_poly.pdbx_strand_id
1 'polypeptide(L)'
;MRAIASVRATPPFRYIEHPFDKRHGLDTAGYLSKRDLVTGHPNDAYLTGYSAVAPSVFRQMCRRWIDTLAARRRVQAFSFVDVGAGKGRALLLASELPFRKVIGVELSKELAHTAAQNIEKWKQEHSLRVPIRVVHQDILEFRWPRTPLLVYLYNP
;
A
#
# COMPACT_ATOMS: atom_id res chain seq x y z
N MET A 1 -24.71 -38.87 11.76
CA MET A 1 -23.92 -37.96 10.91
C MET A 1 -24.04 -36.54 11.45
N ARG A 2 -23.02 -36.03 12.16
CA ARG A 2 -22.95 -34.62 12.57
C ARG A 2 -21.87 -33.94 11.74
N ALA A 3 -22.26 -32.95 10.94
CA ALA A 3 -21.33 -32.10 10.21
C ALA A 3 -20.57 -31.24 11.22
N ILE A 4 -19.25 -31.39 11.22
CA ILE A 4 -18.35 -30.57 12.04
C ILE A 4 -18.17 -29.27 11.25
N ALA A 5 -18.65 -28.16 11.80
CA ALA A 5 -18.37 -26.83 11.27
C ALA A 5 -16.86 -26.61 11.29
N SER A 6 -16.23 -26.44 10.12
CA SER A 6 -14.83 -26.09 10.04
C SER A 6 -14.65 -24.66 10.54
N VAL A 7 -14.24 -24.51 11.80
CA VAL A 7 -13.64 -23.26 12.26
C VAL A 7 -12.36 -23.09 11.44
N ARG A 8 -12.39 -22.23 10.42
CA ARG A 8 -11.17 -21.82 9.72
C ARG A 8 -10.29 -21.10 10.74
N ALA A 9 -9.31 -21.80 11.28
CA ALA A 9 -8.29 -21.20 12.13
C ALA A 9 -7.60 -20.09 11.31
N THR A 10 -7.77 -18.84 11.74
CA THR A 10 -7.09 -17.70 11.15
C THR A 10 -5.58 -17.91 11.30
N PRO A 11 -4.79 -17.88 10.21
CA PRO A 11 -3.36 -18.13 10.30
C PRO A 11 -2.70 -17.11 11.25
N PRO A 12 -1.72 -17.54 12.08
CA PRO A 12 -1.15 -16.72 13.16
C PRO A 12 -0.48 -15.42 12.68
N PHE A 13 -0.16 -15.32 11.39
CA PHE A 13 0.48 -14.17 10.77
C PHE A 13 -0.47 -13.02 10.42
N ARG A 14 -1.79 -13.20 10.54
CA ARG A 14 -2.78 -12.17 10.13
C ARG A 14 -2.74 -10.91 11.02
N TYR A 15 -2.22 -11.03 12.24
CA TYR A 15 -2.25 -9.98 13.27
C TYR A 15 -0.90 -9.75 13.97
N ILE A 16 0.23 -9.99 13.29
CA ILE A 16 1.52 -9.56 13.86
C ILE A 16 1.55 -8.04 13.84
N GLU A 17 1.37 -7.42 15.00
CA GLU A 17 1.44 -5.98 15.19
C GLU A 17 2.89 -5.51 14.99
N HIS A 18 3.12 -4.66 13.99
CA HIS A 18 4.44 -4.11 13.71
C HIS A 18 4.67 -2.85 14.57
N PRO A 19 5.90 -2.57 15.07
CA PRO A 19 6.15 -1.38 15.89
C PRO A 19 5.76 -0.05 15.25
N PHE A 20 5.82 0.04 13.92
CA PHE A 20 5.31 1.17 13.15
C PHE A 20 3.80 1.36 13.34
N ASP A 21 3.03 0.28 13.28
CA ASP A 21 1.58 0.30 13.40
C ASP A 21 1.17 0.69 14.80
N LYS A 22 1.80 0.05 15.80
CA LYS A 22 1.57 0.38 17.21
C LYS A 22 1.83 1.85 17.52
N ARG A 23 2.90 2.43 16.95
CA ARG A 23 3.27 3.83 17.16
C ARG A 23 2.23 4.81 16.60
N HIS A 24 1.57 4.45 15.51
CA HIS A 24 0.72 5.34 14.71
C HIS A 24 -0.77 4.92 14.70
N GLY A 25 -1.15 3.93 15.52
CA GLY A 25 -2.51 3.38 15.56
C GLY A 25 -3.01 2.77 14.24
N LEU A 26 -2.11 2.26 13.39
CA LEU A 26 -2.42 1.79 12.03
C LEU A 26 -2.70 0.29 11.97
N ASP A 27 -3.41 -0.15 10.94
CA ASP A 27 -3.50 -1.56 10.54
C ASP A 27 -2.88 -1.71 9.15
N THR A 28 -1.55 -1.84 9.10
CA THR A 28 -0.82 -2.10 7.86
C THR A 28 0.04 -3.36 7.93
N ALA A 29 0.12 -4.02 9.08
CA ALA A 29 0.88 -5.24 9.27
C ALA A 29 0.06 -6.50 8.97
N GLY A 30 0.67 -7.63 9.28
CA GLY A 30 0.13 -8.95 9.00
C GLY A 30 0.43 -9.44 7.59
N TYR A 31 0.09 -10.72 7.38
CA TYR A 31 0.15 -11.40 6.10
C TYR A 31 -1.24 -11.92 5.73
N LEU A 32 -1.64 -11.71 4.48
CA LEU A 32 -2.79 -12.38 3.87
C LEU A 32 -2.29 -13.22 2.71
N SER A 33 -2.66 -14.49 2.68
CA SER A 33 -2.30 -15.35 1.58
C SER A 33 -3.10 -14.99 0.33
N LYS A 34 -2.65 -15.44 -0.85
CA LYS A 34 -3.45 -15.37 -2.08
C LYS A 34 -4.89 -15.84 -1.86
N ARG A 35 -5.09 -16.96 -1.13
CA ARG A 35 -6.41 -17.55 -0.86
C ARG A 35 -7.32 -16.64 -0.04
N ASP A 36 -6.75 -15.79 0.81
CA ASP A 36 -7.50 -14.83 1.62
C ASP A 36 -7.93 -13.61 0.80
N LEU A 37 -7.33 -13.40 -0.37
CA LEU A 37 -7.56 -12.24 -1.24
C LEU A 37 -8.36 -12.54 -2.50
N VAL A 38 -8.66 -13.81 -2.80
CA VAL A 38 -9.48 -14.17 -3.97
C VAL A 38 -10.90 -13.64 -3.79
N THR A 39 -11.36 -12.87 -4.76
CA THR A 39 -12.70 -12.26 -4.83
C THR A 39 -13.55 -12.82 -5.98
N GLY A 40 -12.95 -13.56 -6.91
CA GLY A 40 -13.55 -14.00 -8.17
C GLY A 40 -13.23 -13.08 -9.36
N HIS A 41 -12.37 -12.08 -9.16
CA HIS A 41 -11.92 -11.20 -10.23
C HIS A 41 -10.97 -11.96 -11.19
N PRO A 42 -11.03 -11.76 -12.52
CA PRO A 42 -10.16 -12.48 -13.47
C PRO A 42 -8.66 -12.39 -13.13
N ASN A 43 -8.23 -11.22 -12.64
CA ASN A 43 -6.84 -10.96 -12.29
C ASN A 43 -6.43 -11.46 -10.88
N ASP A 44 -7.33 -12.09 -10.12
CA ASP A 44 -6.97 -12.80 -8.88
C ASP A 44 -5.95 -13.93 -9.15
N ALA A 45 -5.92 -14.43 -10.39
CA ALA A 45 -4.94 -15.42 -10.84
C ALA A 45 -3.49 -14.94 -10.65
N TYR A 46 -3.23 -13.64 -10.66
CA TYR A 46 -1.89 -13.05 -10.56
C TYR A 46 -1.49 -12.64 -9.15
N LEU A 47 -2.40 -12.71 -8.17
CA LEU A 47 -2.11 -12.34 -6.79
C LEU A 47 -0.99 -13.20 -6.18
N THR A 48 -0.07 -12.53 -5.49
CA THR A 48 1.01 -13.17 -4.72
C THR A 48 0.70 -13.29 -3.21
N GLY A 49 -0.26 -12.49 -2.73
CA GLY A 49 -0.58 -12.32 -1.31
C GLY A 49 -0.21 -10.90 -0.84
N TYR A 50 -0.56 -10.56 0.39
CA TYR A 50 -0.28 -9.24 0.95
C TYR A 50 0.71 -9.35 2.11
N SER A 51 1.79 -8.57 2.02
CA SER A 51 2.63 -8.18 3.15
C SER A 51 3.09 -6.74 2.97
N ALA A 52 3.12 -5.97 4.05
CA ALA A 52 3.59 -4.60 3.96
C ALA A 52 5.11 -4.51 4.00
N VAL A 53 5.66 -3.61 3.17
CA VAL A 53 7.09 -3.27 3.16
C VAL A 53 7.57 -2.81 4.54
N ALA A 54 8.78 -3.23 4.93
CA ALA A 54 9.42 -2.70 6.13
C ALA A 54 9.74 -1.20 5.94
N PRO A 55 9.40 -0.30 6.89
CA PRO A 55 9.63 1.13 6.73
C PRO A 55 11.08 1.52 6.44
N SER A 56 12.05 0.82 7.02
CA SER A 56 13.49 1.05 6.79
C SER A 56 13.89 0.75 5.34
N VAL A 57 13.40 -0.36 4.78
CA VAL A 57 13.65 -0.76 3.39
C VAL A 57 13.05 0.25 2.42
N PHE A 58 11.79 0.65 2.66
CA PHE A 58 11.12 1.64 1.81
C PHE A 58 11.86 2.99 1.82
N ARG A 59 12.22 3.50 3.00
CA ARG A 59 12.97 4.76 3.13
C ARG A 59 14.34 4.70 2.45
N GLN A 60 15.06 3.58 2.58
CA GLN A 60 16.35 3.40 1.91
C GLN A 60 16.20 3.38 0.38
N MET A 61 15.16 2.71 -0.14
CA MET A 61 14.86 2.69 -1.56
C MET A 61 14.54 4.11 -2.08
N CYS A 62 13.64 4.84 -1.40
CA CYS A 62 13.32 6.21 -1.78
C CYS A 62 14.56 7.11 -1.79
N ARG A 63 15.41 7.02 -0.77
CA ARG A 63 16.67 7.77 -0.73
C ARG A 63 17.54 7.49 -1.97
N ARG A 64 17.79 6.22 -2.27
CA ARG A 64 18.59 5.82 -3.44
C ARG A 64 17.97 6.31 -4.76
N TRP A 65 16.66 6.26 -4.89
CA TRP A 65 15.97 6.80 -6.06
C TRP A 65 16.13 8.32 -6.15
N ILE A 66 15.98 9.06 -5.05
CA ILE A 66 16.20 10.51 -5.01
C ILE A 66 17.64 10.84 -5.42
N ASP A 67 18.62 10.08 -4.96
CA ASP A 67 20.03 10.27 -5.30
C ASP A 67 20.31 10.10 -6.81
N THR A 68 19.46 9.37 -7.54
CA THR A 68 19.56 9.21 -9.01
C THR A 68 18.99 10.38 -9.79
N LEU A 69 18.23 11.28 -9.14
CA LEU A 69 17.66 12.44 -9.82
C LEU A 69 18.78 13.45 -10.11
N ALA A 70 19.09 13.66 -11.39
CA ALA A 70 20.00 14.71 -11.83
C ALA A 70 19.58 16.07 -11.24
N ALA A 71 20.53 17.01 -11.08
CA ALA A 71 20.32 18.30 -10.41
C ALA A 71 19.11 19.13 -10.90
N ARG A 72 18.60 18.87 -12.11
CA ARG A 72 17.42 19.54 -12.70
C ARG A 72 16.07 18.89 -12.35
N ARG A 73 16.03 17.64 -11.87
CA ARG A 73 14.79 16.94 -11.51
C ARG A 73 14.61 16.96 -10.01
N ARG A 74 13.40 17.34 -9.57
CA ARG A 74 13.02 17.38 -8.15
C ARG A 74 11.86 16.43 -7.89
N VAL A 75 11.80 15.87 -6.69
CA VAL A 75 10.75 14.93 -6.25
C VAL A 75 9.34 15.51 -6.45
N GLN A 76 9.18 16.83 -6.28
CA GLN A 76 7.91 17.57 -6.46
C GLN A 76 7.32 17.48 -7.86
N ALA A 77 8.13 17.15 -8.88
CA ALA A 77 7.64 16.95 -10.23
C ALA A 77 6.93 15.59 -10.41
N PHE A 78 7.19 14.63 -9.53
CA PHE A 78 6.75 13.25 -9.69
C PHE A 78 5.45 12.97 -8.93
N SER A 79 4.51 12.27 -9.55
CA SER A 79 3.46 11.56 -8.80
C SER A 79 3.98 10.18 -8.41
N PHE A 80 3.83 9.81 -7.14
CA PHE A 80 4.09 8.45 -6.67
C PHE A 80 2.85 7.59 -6.92
N VAL A 81 3.02 6.46 -7.61
CA VAL A 81 1.94 5.49 -7.84
C VAL A 81 2.36 4.13 -7.28
N ASP A 82 1.60 3.61 -6.34
CA ASP A 82 1.76 2.28 -5.76
C ASP A 82 0.80 1.29 -6.43
N VAL A 83 1.35 0.24 -7.03
CA VAL A 83 0.58 -0.83 -7.69
C VAL A 83 0.48 -1.99 -6.71
N GLY A 84 -0.74 -2.35 -6.33
CA GLY A 84 -0.97 -3.30 -5.23
C GLY A 84 -0.71 -2.64 -3.88
N ALA A 85 -1.33 -1.47 -3.65
CA ALA A 85 -1.05 -0.64 -2.48
C ALA A 85 -1.36 -1.32 -1.13
N GLY A 86 -2.14 -2.41 -1.16
CA GLY A 86 -2.56 -3.18 -0.01
C GLY A 86 -3.20 -2.28 1.05
N LYS A 87 -2.83 -2.45 2.32
CA LYS A 87 -3.31 -1.58 3.41
C LYS A 87 -2.61 -0.20 3.48
N GLY A 88 -1.72 0.13 2.53
CA GLY A 88 -1.26 1.50 2.32
C GLY A 88 0.05 1.92 3.01
N ARG A 89 0.84 1.03 3.62
CA ARG A 89 2.08 1.44 4.33
C ARG A 89 3.03 2.26 3.46
N ALA A 90 3.25 1.84 2.22
CA ALA A 90 4.10 2.57 1.28
C ALA A 90 3.51 3.95 0.92
N LEU A 91 2.18 4.10 0.83
CA LEU A 91 1.53 5.38 0.62
C LEU A 91 1.82 6.36 1.77
N LEU A 92 1.67 5.89 3.02
CA LEU A 92 1.90 6.72 4.21
C LEU A 92 3.35 7.21 4.24
N LEU A 93 4.31 6.31 4.03
CA LEU A 93 5.73 6.65 3.99
C LEU A 93 6.08 7.56 2.80
N ALA A 94 5.50 7.32 1.62
CA ALA A 94 5.70 8.19 0.46
C ALA A 94 5.16 9.60 0.70
N SER A 95 4.09 9.76 1.49
CA SER A 95 3.52 11.08 1.81
C SER A 95 4.41 11.95 2.70
N GLU A 96 5.42 11.37 3.35
CA GLU A 96 6.47 12.12 4.07
C GLU A 96 7.38 12.88 3.09
N LEU A 97 7.45 12.43 1.83
CA LEU A 97 8.28 13.01 0.77
C LEU A 97 7.49 14.03 -0.05
N PRO A 98 8.16 15.03 -0.64
CA PRO A 98 7.48 16.11 -1.33
C PRO A 98 7.14 15.73 -2.76
N PHE A 99 6.48 14.58 -2.98
CA PHE A 99 5.92 14.24 -4.28
C PHE A 99 4.83 15.23 -4.68
N ARG A 100 4.48 15.28 -5.97
CA ARG A 100 3.32 16.05 -6.43
C ARG A 100 2.02 15.54 -5.79
N LYS A 101 1.90 14.22 -5.68
CA LYS A 101 0.79 13.47 -5.04
C LYS A 101 1.18 12.00 -4.92
N VAL A 102 0.50 11.31 -4.01
CA VAL A 102 0.65 9.88 -3.74
C VAL A 102 -0.67 9.19 -4.05
N ILE A 103 -0.63 8.15 -4.90
CA ILE A 103 -1.80 7.40 -5.31
C ILE A 103 -1.53 5.91 -5.14
N GLY A 104 -2.35 5.21 -4.38
CA GLY A 104 -2.38 3.75 -4.37
C GLY A 104 -3.50 3.21 -5.25
N VAL A 105 -3.22 2.12 -5.97
CA VAL A 105 -4.22 1.34 -6.69
C VAL A 105 -4.22 -0.06 -6.09
N GLU A 106 -5.37 -0.52 -5.66
CA GLU A 106 -5.54 -1.80 -4.99
C GLU A 106 -6.78 -2.52 -5.52
N LEU A 107 -6.61 -3.79 -5.89
CA LEU A 107 -7.67 -4.62 -6.44
C LEU A 107 -8.61 -5.13 -5.35
N SER A 108 -8.09 -5.45 -4.15
CA SER A 108 -8.89 -5.91 -3.03
C SER A 108 -9.65 -4.75 -2.38
N LYS A 109 -10.98 -4.80 -2.45
CA LYS A 109 -11.87 -3.85 -1.76
C LYS A 109 -11.57 -3.75 -0.26
N GLU A 110 -11.29 -4.87 0.39
CA GLU A 110 -11.01 -4.93 1.83
C GLU A 110 -9.70 -4.21 2.16
N LEU A 111 -8.62 -4.51 1.43
CA LEU A 111 -7.33 -3.85 1.61
C LEU A 111 -7.40 -2.36 1.32
N ALA A 112 -8.08 -1.97 0.22
CA ALA A 112 -8.28 -0.58 -0.15
C ALA A 112 -9.08 0.19 0.93
N HIS A 113 -10.08 -0.45 1.54
CA HIS A 113 -10.84 0.13 2.64
C HIS A 113 -9.96 0.37 3.88
N THR A 114 -9.16 -0.63 4.28
CA THR A 114 -8.21 -0.48 5.40
C THR A 114 -7.16 0.59 5.09
N ALA A 115 -6.66 0.68 3.85
CA ALA A 115 -5.75 1.73 3.44
C ALA A 115 -6.37 3.13 3.57
N ALA A 116 -7.63 3.30 3.17
CA ALA A 116 -8.33 4.57 3.34
C ALA A 116 -8.44 4.96 4.83
N GLN A 117 -8.78 4.01 5.71
CA GLN A 117 -8.82 4.26 7.15
C GLN A 117 -7.45 4.65 7.73
N ASN A 118 -6.38 3.97 7.31
CA ASN A 118 -5.03 4.29 7.72
C ASN A 118 -4.58 5.67 7.23
N ILE A 119 -4.96 6.07 6.02
CA ILE A 119 -4.69 7.41 5.48
C ILE A 119 -5.36 8.49 6.34
N GLU A 120 -6.61 8.27 6.77
CA GLU A 120 -7.30 9.24 7.63
C GLU A 120 -6.68 9.34 9.02
N LYS A 121 -6.29 8.21 9.64
CA LYS A 121 -5.53 8.23 10.90
C LYS A 121 -4.19 8.95 10.75
N TRP A 122 -3.48 8.66 9.67
CA TRP A 122 -2.18 9.28 9.37
C TRP A 122 -2.28 10.80 9.21
N LYS A 123 -3.34 11.30 8.55
CA LYS A 123 -3.64 12.73 8.41
C LYS A 123 -3.87 13.44 9.74
N GLN A 124 -4.45 12.75 10.72
CA GLN A 124 -4.72 13.34 12.03
C GLN A 124 -3.43 13.52 12.85
N GLU A 125 -2.47 12.61 12.67
CA GLU A 125 -1.18 12.65 13.39
C GLU A 125 -0.11 13.48 12.67
N HIS A 126 -0.20 13.63 11.34
CA HIS A 126 0.85 14.24 10.52
C HIS A 126 0.30 15.38 9.66
N SER A 127 1.00 16.52 9.66
CA SER A 127 0.77 17.57 8.67
C SER A 127 1.20 17.07 7.28
N LEU A 128 0.23 16.57 6.51
CA LEU A 128 0.49 16.09 5.16
C LEU A 128 1.07 17.20 4.28
N ARG A 129 2.18 16.89 3.63
CA ARG A 129 2.84 17.80 2.69
C ARG A 129 2.29 17.69 1.27
N VAL A 130 1.52 16.62 0.99
CA VAL A 130 1.12 16.22 -0.36
C VAL A 130 -0.27 15.57 -0.35
N PRO A 131 -1.06 15.68 -1.43
CA PRO A 131 -2.29 14.91 -1.58
C PRO A 131 -2.00 13.41 -1.62
N ILE A 132 -2.72 12.63 -0.82
CA ILE A 132 -2.65 11.16 -0.75
C ILE A 132 -4.05 10.57 -0.92
N ARG A 133 -4.16 9.48 -1.69
CA ARG A 133 -5.39 8.68 -1.80
C ARG A 133 -5.10 7.24 -2.20
N VAL A 134 -6.03 6.35 -1.91
CA VAL A 134 -6.10 4.99 -2.46
C VAL A 134 -7.34 4.87 -3.35
N VAL A 135 -7.25 4.06 -4.41
CA VAL A 135 -8.35 3.75 -5.32
C VAL A 135 -8.52 2.24 -5.36
N HIS A 136 -9.75 1.78 -5.11
CA HIS A 136 -10.14 0.40 -5.35
C HIS A 136 -10.41 0.22 -6.85
N GLN A 137 -9.47 -0.34 -7.59
CA GLN A 137 -9.55 -0.53 -9.03
C GLN A 137 -8.52 -1.55 -9.51
N ASP A 138 -8.81 -2.23 -10.63
CA ASP A 138 -7.78 -2.92 -11.40
C ASP A 138 -6.77 -1.92 -11.98
N ILE A 139 -5.48 -2.20 -11.79
CA ILE A 139 -4.39 -1.38 -12.34
C ILE A 139 -4.41 -1.32 -13.88
N LEU A 140 -4.88 -2.37 -14.55
CA LEU A 140 -4.99 -2.42 -16.02
C LEU A 140 -6.00 -1.40 -16.57
N GLU A 141 -6.94 -0.95 -15.74
CA GLU A 141 -7.94 0.07 -16.09
C GLU A 141 -7.60 1.45 -15.52
N PHE A 142 -6.53 1.55 -14.73
CA PHE A 142 -6.18 2.78 -14.01
C PHE A 142 -5.73 3.89 -14.98
N ARG A 143 -6.33 5.08 -14.83
CA ARG A 143 -5.94 6.26 -15.60
C ARG A 143 -4.70 6.93 -14.99
N TRP A 144 -3.55 6.67 -15.61
CA TRP A 144 -2.26 7.20 -15.18
C TRP A 144 -2.19 8.74 -15.18
N PRO A 145 -1.58 9.37 -14.16
CA PRO A 145 -1.33 10.81 -14.17
C PRO A 145 -0.40 11.23 -15.32
N ARG A 146 -0.73 12.34 -15.99
CA ARG A 146 0.12 12.97 -17.03
C ARG A 146 1.23 13.82 -16.42
N THR A 147 2.01 13.23 -15.51
CA THR A 147 3.17 13.84 -14.85
C THR A 147 4.32 12.84 -14.88
N PRO A 148 5.57 13.25 -14.63
CA PRO A 148 6.61 12.29 -14.24
C PRO A 148 6.11 11.34 -13.15
N LEU A 149 6.42 10.06 -13.24
CA LEU A 149 5.95 9.03 -12.31
C LEU A 149 7.13 8.34 -11.64
N LEU A 150 6.99 8.09 -10.34
CA LEU A 150 7.66 6.97 -9.70
C LEU A 150 6.59 5.90 -9.49
N VAL A 151 6.75 4.77 -10.17
CA VAL A 151 5.84 3.62 -10.04
C VAL A 151 6.50 2.59 -9.13
N TYR A 152 5.84 2.25 -8.04
CA TYR A 152 6.31 1.31 -7.02
C TYR A 152 5.52 0.01 -7.10
N LEU A 153 6.25 -1.11 -7.13
CA LEU A 153 5.71 -2.47 -7.14
C LEU A 153 6.45 -3.23 -6.02
N TYR A 154 5.70 -3.86 -5.12
CA TYR A 154 6.26 -4.68 -4.06
C TYR A 154 5.42 -5.94 -3.86
N ASN A 155 5.72 -6.97 -4.65
CA ASN A 155 4.89 -8.17 -4.77
C ASN A 155 3.42 -7.80 -5.08
N PRO A 156 3.17 -7.05 -6.17
CA PRO A 156 1.82 -6.64 -6.55
C PRO A 156 0.91 -7.84 -6.86
#